data_AF-A0A2N9H957-F1
#
_entry.id   AF-A0A2N9H957-F1
#
_cell.length_a   1.000
_cell.length_b   1.000
_cell.length_c   1.000
_cell.angle_alpha   90.00
_cell.angle_beta   90.00
_cell.angle_gamma   90.00
#
_symmetry.space_group_name_H-M   'P 1'
#
loop_
_entity.id
_entity.type
_entity.pdbx_description
1 polymer ?
#
loop_
_entity_poly.entity_id
_entity_poly.type
_entity_poly.pdbx_seq_one_letter_code
_entity_poly.pdbx_strand_id
1 'polypeptide(L)'
;MMAKYWWGQQDSARKIHWVKWESMCREKSAGGLGFKQLHLFNRALLAKQGWRLLQAPHSLFGRLFKAKYFPSCSFLEASLGSNPSYLWRSILAGREVFKNGVDWQHQIGGPPRPIWRGSANGVYTVRLGYNSLETEAREMYSGESSTENSSRLMWRKFWKIRIPGKVKHFLWRAYHDCLPTNFSLHKRRIRDSPCCSLCHGEAETVPHILWQCPLAQNTWAVSKRVFSKMPNRVEHFSRHFSWILSALDKESILEWTVITWSIWKARNQFIFHKTQQRPELIRDQGLDLLKSFHSALGAPPGA
;
A
#
# COMPACT_ATOMS: atom_id res chain seq x y z
N MET A 1 0.07 -14.09 -5.55
CA MET A 1 -0.47 -13.62 -6.84
C MET A 1 -0.31 -12.11 -6.99
N MET A 2 -0.95 -11.28 -6.16
CA MET A 2 -0.88 -9.81 -6.30
C MET A 2 0.50 -9.20 -6.11
N ALA A 3 1.27 -9.69 -5.12
CA ALA A 3 2.67 -9.29 -4.99
C ALA A 3 3.50 -9.61 -6.24
N LYS A 4 3.20 -10.72 -6.93
CA LYS A 4 3.91 -11.12 -8.16
C LYS A 4 3.51 -10.23 -9.36
N TYR A 5 2.25 -9.79 -9.40
CA TYR A 5 1.76 -8.84 -10.41
C TYR A 5 2.39 -7.45 -10.20
N TRP A 6 2.33 -6.93 -8.97
CA TRP A 6 2.83 -5.60 -8.64
C TRP A 6 4.34 -5.43 -8.87
N TRP A 7 5.12 -6.45 -8.49
CA TRP A 7 6.58 -6.43 -8.66
C TRP A 7 7.06 -7.06 -9.99
N GLY A 8 6.13 -7.46 -10.86
CA GLY A 8 6.43 -8.12 -12.14
C GLY A 8 6.38 -7.15 -13.32
N GLN A 9 7.21 -7.40 -14.33
CA GLN A 9 7.17 -6.73 -15.64
C GLN A 9 7.04 -7.72 -16.82
N GLN A 10 7.57 -8.94 -16.69
CA GLN A 10 7.49 -10.03 -17.68
C GLN A 10 7.30 -11.39 -16.99
N ASP A 11 6.73 -12.36 -17.69
CA ASP A 11 6.27 -13.63 -17.10
C ASP A 11 7.39 -14.62 -16.74
N SER A 12 8.55 -14.56 -17.42
CA SER A 12 9.62 -15.55 -17.28
C SER A 12 10.80 -15.16 -16.37
N ALA A 13 10.94 -13.88 -15.98
CA ALA A 13 12.08 -13.42 -15.19
C ALA A 13 11.86 -13.57 -13.66
N ARG A 14 12.95 -13.90 -12.94
CA ARG A 14 12.96 -13.98 -11.46
C ARG A 14 12.58 -12.63 -10.85
N LYS A 15 11.46 -12.61 -10.11
CA LYS A 15 10.79 -11.38 -9.65
C LYS A 15 11.41 -10.87 -8.36
N ILE A 16 11.68 -9.56 -8.30
CA ILE A 16 12.30 -8.92 -7.13
C ILE A 16 11.21 -8.32 -6.25
N HIS A 17 10.89 -9.02 -5.16
CA HIS A 17 10.05 -8.46 -4.10
C HIS A 17 10.87 -7.48 -3.26
N TRP A 18 10.54 -6.18 -3.37
CA TRP A 18 11.24 -5.11 -2.67
C TRP A 18 10.67 -4.84 -1.27
N VAL A 19 9.35 -4.96 -1.12
CA VAL A 19 8.64 -4.78 0.16
C VAL A 19 7.70 -5.97 0.36
N LYS A 20 7.57 -6.43 1.61
CA LYS A 20 6.60 -7.48 2.00
C LYS A 20 5.18 -7.05 1.65
N TRP A 21 4.35 -7.98 1.18
CA TRP A 21 2.99 -7.67 0.71
C TRP A 21 2.11 -7.13 1.85
N GLU A 22 2.28 -7.67 3.04
CA GLU A 22 1.57 -7.30 4.27
C GLU A 22 1.85 -5.83 4.62
N SER A 23 3.10 -5.38 4.48
CA SER A 23 3.49 -3.98 4.67
C SER A 23 2.85 -3.05 3.65
N MET A 24 2.66 -3.50 2.41
CA MET A 24 1.95 -2.73 1.37
C MET A 24 0.44 -2.65 1.63
N CYS A 25 -0.12 -3.68 2.26
CA CYS A 25 -1.54 -3.71 2.61
C CYS A 25 -1.91 -2.79 3.76
N ARG A 26 -0.92 -2.36 4.56
CA ARG A 26 -1.15 -1.35 5.59
C ARG A 26 -1.79 -0.10 4.99
N GLU A 27 -2.60 0.58 5.80
CA GLU A 27 -3.20 1.85 5.43
C GLU A 27 -2.14 2.83 4.92
N LYS A 28 -2.55 3.71 4.00
CA LYS A 28 -1.73 4.85 3.57
C LYS A 28 -1.23 5.67 4.75
N SER A 29 -2.07 5.87 5.77
CA SER A 29 -1.68 6.58 6.99
C SER A 29 -0.60 5.84 7.78
N ALA A 30 -0.56 4.51 7.76
CA ALA A 30 0.44 3.68 8.44
C ALA A 30 1.65 3.35 7.54
N GLY A 31 1.88 4.12 6.47
CA GLY A 31 3.01 3.97 5.57
C GLY A 31 2.92 2.83 4.55
N GLY A 32 1.76 2.18 4.41
CA GLY A 32 1.49 1.26 3.31
C GLY A 32 0.85 1.94 2.09
N LEU A 33 0.31 1.14 1.17
CA LEU A 33 -0.38 1.61 -0.04
C LEU A 33 -1.91 1.47 0.08
N GLY A 34 -2.42 0.83 1.14
CA GLY A 34 -3.84 0.56 1.35
C GLY A 34 -4.39 -0.59 0.49
N PHE A 35 -3.52 -1.50 0.04
CA PHE A 35 -3.98 -2.71 -0.62
C PHE A 35 -4.72 -3.62 0.36
N LYS A 36 -5.70 -4.37 -0.13
CA LYS A 36 -6.41 -5.34 0.71
C LYS A 36 -5.59 -6.62 0.85
N GLN A 37 -5.51 -7.15 2.06
CA GLN A 37 -4.96 -8.49 2.28
C GLN A 37 -5.93 -9.53 1.70
N LEU A 38 -5.57 -10.12 0.57
CA LEU A 38 -6.44 -11.08 -0.14
C LEU A 38 -6.89 -12.24 0.73
N HIS A 39 -6.02 -12.76 1.60
CA HIS A 39 -6.39 -13.85 2.50
C HIS A 39 -7.55 -13.44 3.44
N LEU A 40 -7.44 -12.29 4.09
CA LEU A 40 -8.49 -11.75 4.96
C LEU A 40 -9.76 -11.39 4.17
N PHE A 41 -9.60 -10.82 2.97
CA PHE A 41 -10.72 -10.48 2.10
C PHE A 41 -11.49 -11.71 1.63
N ASN A 42 -10.79 -12.79 1.27
CA ASN A 42 -11.40 -14.05 0.91
C ASN A 42 -12.11 -14.70 2.10
N ARG A 43 -11.52 -14.66 3.31
CA ARG A 43 -12.22 -15.08 4.54
C ARG A 43 -13.50 -14.27 4.76
N ALA A 44 -13.46 -12.95 4.58
CA ALA A 44 -14.63 -12.08 4.70
C ALA A 44 -15.72 -12.35 3.64
N LEU A 45 -15.33 -12.75 2.42
CA LEU A 45 -16.24 -13.19 1.36
C LEU A 45 -16.91 -14.52 1.69
N LEU A 46 -16.15 -15.50 2.20
CA LEU A 46 -16.67 -16.80 2.62
C LEU A 46 -17.64 -16.65 3.80
N ALA A 47 -17.29 -15.79 4.75
CA ALA A 47 -18.17 -15.37 5.83
C ALA A 47 -19.50 -14.77 5.31
N LYS A 48 -19.48 -13.99 4.22
CA LYS A 48 -20.72 -13.47 3.60
C LYS A 48 -21.62 -14.61 3.08
N GLN A 49 -21.03 -15.68 2.54
CA GLN A 49 -21.81 -16.85 2.12
C GLN A 49 -22.36 -17.64 3.31
N GLY A 50 -21.58 -17.80 4.39
CA GLY A 50 -22.07 -18.38 5.65
C GLY A 50 -23.23 -17.56 6.25
N TRP A 51 -23.12 -16.22 6.23
CA TRP A 51 -24.18 -15.32 6.69
C TRP A 51 -25.48 -15.49 5.90
N ARG A 52 -25.39 -15.73 4.58
CA ARG A 52 -26.56 -16.02 3.74
C ARG A 52 -27.30 -17.29 4.16
N LEU A 53 -26.59 -18.32 4.67
CA LEU A 53 -27.22 -19.53 5.18
C LEU A 53 -28.05 -19.26 6.45
N LEU A 54 -27.70 -18.24 7.24
CA LEU A 54 -28.50 -17.81 8.39
C LEU A 54 -29.67 -16.90 7.99
N GLN A 55 -29.42 -15.95 7.09
CA GLN A 55 -30.41 -14.94 6.72
C GLN A 55 -31.51 -15.51 5.81
N ALA A 56 -31.19 -16.48 4.96
CA ALA A 56 -32.10 -17.02 3.95
C ALA A 56 -32.05 -18.56 3.92
N PRO A 57 -32.44 -19.24 5.01
CA PRO A 57 -32.36 -20.70 5.11
C PRO A 57 -33.24 -21.44 4.08
N HIS A 58 -34.31 -20.81 3.61
CA HIS A 58 -35.25 -21.39 2.63
C HIS A 58 -34.82 -21.18 1.17
N SER A 59 -33.78 -20.38 0.91
CA SER A 59 -33.21 -20.25 -0.43
C SER A 59 -32.74 -21.61 -0.97
N LEU A 60 -32.61 -21.76 -2.29
CA LEU A 60 -32.08 -22.99 -2.89
C LEU A 60 -30.71 -23.37 -2.28
N PHE A 61 -29.84 -22.36 -2.12
CA PHE A 61 -28.54 -22.50 -1.47
C PHE A 61 -28.68 -22.99 -0.02
N GLY A 62 -29.58 -22.37 0.77
CA GLY A 62 -29.85 -22.76 2.16
C GLY A 62 -30.38 -24.18 2.30
N ARG A 63 -31.41 -24.54 1.53
CA ARG A 63 -32.05 -25.86 1.58
C ARG A 63 -31.08 -26.98 1.17
N LEU A 64 -30.32 -26.77 0.09
CA LEU A 64 -29.36 -27.75 -0.40
C LEU A 64 -28.21 -27.97 0.60
N PHE A 65 -27.66 -26.89 1.15
CA PHE A 65 -26.57 -26.99 2.12
C PHE A 65 -27.02 -27.60 3.44
N LYS A 66 -28.23 -27.26 3.91
CA LYS A 66 -28.81 -27.86 5.11
C LYS A 66 -28.99 -29.36 4.92
N ALA A 67 -29.65 -29.79 3.85
CA ALA A 67 -29.88 -31.21 3.57
C ALA A 67 -28.58 -32.02 3.47
N LYS A 68 -27.54 -31.46 2.86
CA LYS A 68 -26.27 -32.16 2.63
C LYS A 68 -25.32 -32.14 3.82
N TYR A 69 -25.19 -31.03 4.54
CA TYR A 69 -24.08 -30.83 5.48
C TYR A 69 -24.50 -30.63 6.93
N PHE A 70 -25.73 -30.19 7.21
CA PHE A 70 -26.22 -29.97 8.57
C PHE A 70 -27.73 -30.26 8.68
N PRO A 71 -28.19 -31.49 8.38
CA PRO A 71 -29.61 -31.79 8.27
C PRO A 71 -30.36 -31.65 9.59
N SER A 72 -29.70 -31.99 10.70
CA SER A 72 -30.28 -32.08 12.04
C SER A 72 -29.93 -30.91 12.96
N CYS A 73 -29.13 -29.93 12.52
CA CYS A 73 -28.70 -28.81 13.35
C CYS A 73 -28.74 -27.46 12.62
N SER A 74 -28.42 -26.38 13.33
CA SER A 74 -28.26 -25.06 12.72
C SER A 74 -26.90 -24.92 12.04
N PHE A 75 -26.77 -23.94 11.12
CA PHE A 75 -25.48 -23.64 10.50
C PHE A 75 -24.38 -23.26 11.51
N LEU A 76 -24.76 -22.67 12.65
CA LEU A 76 -23.81 -22.27 13.71
C LEU A 76 -23.20 -23.47 14.45
N GLU A 77 -23.96 -24.57 14.55
CA GLU A 77 -23.58 -25.81 15.23
C GLU A 77 -22.97 -26.84 14.27
N ALA A 78 -23.13 -26.63 12.97
CA ALA A 78 -22.67 -27.56 11.94
C ALA A 78 -21.19 -27.93 12.11
N SER A 79 -20.89 -29.22 12.03
CA SER A 79 -19.51 -29.73 12.08
C SER A 79 -19.00 -30.03 10.67
N LEU A 80 -17.70 -30.34 10.54
CA LEU A 80 -17.09 -30.63 9.26
C LEU A 80 -17.68 -31.90 8.60
N GLY A 81 -18.03 -32.90 9.41
CA GLY A 81 -18.45 -34.22 8.93
C GLY A 81 -17.30 -35.05 8.35
N SER A 82 -17.61 -36.27 7.89
CA SER A 82 -16.65 -37.24 7.38
C SER A 82 -16.26 -37.04 5.90
N ASN A 83 -17.17 -36.52 5.06
CA ASN A 83 -16.94 -36.29 3.63
C ASN A 83 -17.26 -34.84 3.20
N PRO A 84 -16.50 -33.84 3.69
CA PRO A 84 -16.74 -32.43 3.37
C PRO A 84 -16.24 -32.05 1.96
N SER A 85 -17.07 -31.36 1.20
CA SER A 85 -16.62 -30.70 -0.04
C SER A 85 -15.70 -29.52 0.27
N TYR A 86 -14.85 -29.13 -0.69
CA TYR A 86 -14.00 -27.93 -0.56
C TYR A 86 -14.81 -26.67 -0.21
N LEU A 87 -15.94 -26.47 -0.89
CA LEU A 87 -16.81 -25.32 -0.64
C LEU A 87 -17.37 -25.34 0.79
N TRP A 88 -17.75 -26.51 1.31
CA TRP A 88 -18.22 -26.64 2.69
C TRP A 88 -17.13 -26.33 3.71
N ARG A 89 -15.91 -26.86 3.51
CA ARG A 89 -14.73 -26.52 4.34
C ARG A 89 -14.51 -25.00 4.38
N SER A 90 -14.58 -24.34 3.23
CA SER A 90 -14.37 -22.90 3.12
C SER A 90 -15.49 -22.07 3.77
N ILE A 91 -16.75 -22.47 3.63
CA ILE A 91 -17.88 -21.79 4.27
C ILE A 91 -17.82 -21.96 5.80
N LEU A 92 -17.49 -23.16 6.30
CA LEU A 92 -17.27 -23.39 7.73
C LEU A 92 -16.12 -22.55 8.28
N ALA A 93 -14.98 -22.47 7.57
CA ALA A 93 -13.89 -21.58 7.97
C ALA A 93 -14.30 -20.09 7.97
N GLY A 94 -15.15 -19.68 7.02
CA GLY A 94 -15.72 -18.34 6.97
C GLY A 94 -16.70 -18.04 8.11
N ARG A 95 -17.43 -19.05 8.60
CA ARG A 95 -18.38 -18.89 9.72
C ARG A 95 -17.72 -18.32 10.96
N GLU A 96 -16.51 -18.75 11.28
CA GLU A 96 -15.78 -18.36 12.48
C GLU A 96 -15.53 -16.84 12.54
N VAL A 97 -15.56 -16.13 11.40
CA VAL A 97 -15.41 -14.66 11.33
C VAL A 97 -16.54 -13.93 12.05
N PHE A 98 -17.76 -14.48 12.05
CA PHE A 98 -18.93 -13.78 12.62
C PHE A 98 -19.64 -14.57 13.73
N LYS A 99 -19.33 -15.85 13.91
CA LYS A 99 -19.98 -16.77 14.84
C LYS A 99 -20.18 -16.19 16.24
N ASN A 100 -19.12 -15.65 16.85
CA ASN A 100 -19.16 -15.12 18.22
C ASN A 100 -19.93 -13.78 18.34
N GLY A 101 -20.16 -13.11 17.21
CA GLY A 101 -20.89 -11.85 17.15
C GLY A 101 -22.35 -12.00 16.69
N VAL A 102 -22.85 -13.22 16.49
CA VAL A 102 -24.26 -13.43 16.09
C VAL A 102 -25.17 -13.26 17.29
N ASP A 103 -26.28 -12.58 17.06
CA ASP A 103 -27.41 -12.46 17.96
C ASP A 103 -28.72 -12.56 17.16
N TRP A 104 -29.87 -12.60 17.83
CA TRP A 104 -31.17 -12.76 17.18
C TRP A 104 -32.12 -11.62 17.54
N GLN A 105 -32.64 -10.94 16.52
CA GLN A 105 -33.67 -9.92 16.69
C GLN A 105 -35.04 -10.56 16.49
N HIS A 106 -35.89 -10.49 17.51
CA HIS A 106 -37.28 -10.92 17.41
C HIS A 106 -38.06 -9.97 16.48
N GLN A 107 -38.98 -10.54 15.69
CA GLN A 107 -39.82 -9.79 14.76
C GLN A 107 -41.28 -10.17 15.00
N ILE A 108 -42.16 -9.16 15.03
CA ILE A 108 -43.60 -9.38 15.19
C ILE A 108 -44.11 -10.09 13.94
N GLY A 109 -44.69 -11.29 14.11
CA GLY A 109 -45.30 -12.06 13.02
C GLY A 109 -44.32 -12.79 12.09
N GLY A 110 -43.04 -12.94 12.46
CA GLY A 110 -42.04 -13.61 11.64
C GLY A 110 -40.98 -14.37 12.44
N PRO A 111 -40.19 -15.25 11.78
CA PRO A 111 -39.07 -15.91 12.44
C PRO A 111 -38.01 -14.90 12.89
N PRO A 112 -37.26 -15.19 13.96
CA PRO A 112 -36.20 -14.31 14.43
C PRO A 112 -35.16 -14.09 13.34
N ARG A 113 -34.68 -12.85 13.21
CA ARG A 113 -33.69 -12.47 12.21
C ARG A 113 -32.29 -12.46 12.84
N PRO A 114 -31.27 -13.05 12.19
CA PRO A 114 -29.91 -12.96 12.69
C PRO A 114 -29.39 -11.53 12.56
N ILE A 115 -28.79 -11.02 13.62
CA ILE A 115 -28.05 -9.76 13.66
C ILE A 115 -26.59 -10.02 14.04
N TRP A 116 -25.69 -9.21 13.52
CA TRP A 116 -24.27 -9.30 13.82
C TRP A 116 -23.81 -8.05 14.57
N ARG A 117 -23.29 -8.23 15.79
CA ARG A 117 -22.82 -7.16 16.68
C ARG A 117 -21.74 -6.27 16.05
N GLY A 118 -21.00 -6.79 15.07
CA GLY A 118 -20.01 -6.03 14.30
C GLY A 118 -20.60 -5.03 13.28
N SER A 119 -21.92 -4.88 13.19
CA SER A 119 -22.58 -3.92 12.30
C SER A 119 -23.67 -3.13 13.01
N ALA A 120 -23.71 -1.81 12.82
CA ALA A 120 -24.72 -0.93 13.39
C ALA A 120 -26.16 -1.27 12.96
N ASN A 121 -26.34 -1.80 11.74
CA ASN A 121 -27.65 -2.24 11.23
C ASN A 121 -27.88 -3.75 11.42
N GLY A 122 -27.01 -4.44 12.16
CA GLY A 122 -27.07 -5.89 12.38
C GLY A 122 -26.75 -6.75 11.15
N VAL A 123 -26.44 -6.18 9.98
CA VAL A 123 -26.17 -6.97 8.77
C VAL A 123 -24.67 -7.13 8.54
N TYR A 124 -24.20 -8.38 8.44
CA TYR A 124 -22.82 -8.66 8.03
C TYR A 124 -22.56 -8.17 6.60
N THR A 125 -21.46 -7.43 6.43
CA THR A 125 -20.93 -7.03 5.11
C THR A 125 -19.48 -7.45 4.98
N VAL A 126 -19.04 -7.73 3.74
CA VAL A 126 -17.64 -8.10 3.46
C VAL A 126 -16.68 -7.01 3.96
N ARG A 127 -17.06 -5.73 3.82
CA ARG A 127 -16.28 -4.59 4.29
C ARG A 127 -16.05 -4.64 5.80
N LEU A 128 -17.12 -4.81 6.58
CA LEU A 128 -17.01 -4.82 8.04
C LEU A 128 -16.29 -6.09 8.54
N GLY A 129 -16.59 -7.25 7.97
CA GLY A 129 -15.88 -8.49 8.31
C GLY A 129 -14.40 -8.50 7.92
N TYR A 130 -14.03 -7.83 6.81
CA TYR A 130 -12.62 -7.61 6.49
C TYR A 130 -11.95 -6.73 7.53
N ASN A 131 -12.60 -5.62 7.92
CA ASN A 131 -12.04 -4.69 8.90
C ASN A 131 -11.87 -5.36 10.27
N SER A 132 -12.81 -6.19 10.72
CA SER A 132 -12.68 -6.92 11.99
C SER A 132 -11.49 -7.88 11.98
N LEU A 133 -11.32 -8.64 10.89
CA LEU A 133 -10.17 -9.53 10.69
C LEU A 133 -8.84 -8.77 10.62
N GLU A 134 -8.84 -7.59 10.01
CA GLU A 134 -7.65 -6.73 9.94
C GLU A 134 -7.28 -6.14 11.30
N THR A 135 -8.27 -5.77 12.12
CA THR A 135 -8.06 -5.30 13.50
C THR A 135 -7.51 -6.42 14.38
N GLU A 136 -8.14 -7.59 14.38
CA GLU A 136 -7.69 -8.78 15.13
C GLU A 136 -6.24 -9.15 14.75
N ALA A 137 -5.94 -9.16 13.45
CA ALA A 137 -4.59 -9.42 12.97
C ALA A 137 -3.59 -8.33 13.38
N ARG A 138 -4.02 -7.09 13.60
CA ARG A 138 -3.12 -6.01 14.08
C ARG A 138 -2.84 -6.15 15.57
N GLU A 139 -3.89 -6.35 16.37
CA GLU A 139 -3.80 -6.50 17.83
C GLU A 139 -2.89 -7.66 18.24
N MET A 140 -2.91 -8.77 17.49
CA MET A 140 -2.05 -9.92 17.74
C MET A 140 -0.54 -9.63 17.56
N TYR A 141 -0.17 -8.60 16.80
CA TYR A 141 1.23 -8.31 16.43
C TYR A 141 1.72 -6.90 16.83
N SER A 142 0.89 -6.04 17.44
CA SER A 142 1.25 -4.67 17.77
C SER A 142 1.53 -4.46 19.26
N GLY A 143 2.68 -3.87 19.58
CA GLY A 143 2.87 -3.08 20.80
C GLY A 143 2.68 -1.59 20.49
N GLU A 144 2.21 -0.80 21.45
CA GLU A 144 2.03 0.65 21.26
C GLU A 144 3.38 1.37 21.19
N SER A 145 3.59 2.21 20.16
CA SER A 145 4.82 3.01 20.03
C SER A 145 4.51 4.46 19.66
N SER A 146 5.14 5.40 20.38
CA SER A 146 5.07 6.84 20.10
C SER A 146 5.62 7.21 18.72
N THR A 147 6.58 6.43 18.20
CA THR A 147 7.17 6.62 16.87
C THR A 147 6.18 6.29 15.75
N GLU A 148 5.23 5.37 16.00
CA GLU A 148 4.20 5.03 15.04
C GLU A 148 3.23 6.19 14.82
N ASN A 149 2.90 6.96 15.86
CA ASN A 149 2.00 8.10 15.76
C ASN A 149 2.59 9.26 14.92
N SER A 150 3.86 9.62 15.12
CA SER A 150 4.52 10.67 14.32
C SER A 150 4.61 10.28 12.84
N SER A 151 4.95 9.02 12.55
CA SER A 151 4.95 8.48 11.19
C SER A 151 3.57 8.56 10.54
N ARG A 152 2.50 8.33 11.32
CA ARG A 152 1.12 8.33 10.84
C ARG A 152 0.64 9.71 10.41
N LEU A 153 0.97 10.73 11.20
CA LEU A 153 0.69 12.13 10.89
C LEU A 153 1.40 12.56 9.60
N MET A 154 2.69 12.20 9.47
CA MET A 154 3.50 12.50 8.29
C MET A 154 2.89 11.88 7.03
N TRP A 155 2.56 10.57 7.05
CA TRP A 155 1.98 9.90 5.89
C TRP A 155 0.62 10.47 5.51
N ARG A 156 -0.23 10.79 6.49
CA ARG A 156 -1.50 11.46 6.24
C ARG A 156 -1.32 12.82 5.55
N LYS A 157 -0.29 13.59 5.93
CA LYS A 157 0.09 14.83 5.24
C LYS A 157 0.55 14.55 3.82
N PHE A 158 1.48 13.61 3.63
CA PHE A 158 2.06 13.27 2.32
C PHE A 158 1.00 12.86 1.29
N TRP A 159 0.10 11.94 1.64
CA TRP A 159 -0.88 11.42 0.69
C TRP A 159 -1.90 12.48 0.24
N LYS A 160 -2.10 13.55 1.02
CA LYS A 160 -2.96 14.69 0.69
C LYS A 160 -2.30 15.72 -0.24
N ILE A 161 -0.98 15.66 -0.45
CA ILE A 161 -0.27 16.59 -1.34
C ILE A 161 -0.80 16.45 -2.78
N ARG A 162 -1.02 17.58 -3.48
CA ARG A 162 -1.49 17.60 -4.86
C ARG A 162 -0.33 17.49 -5.86
N ILE A 163 0.11 16.26 -6.08
CA ILE A 163 1.15 15.87 -7.06
C ILE A 163 0.72 14.61 -7.82
N PRO A 164 1.32 14.34 -9.02
CA PRO A 164 1.00 13.16 -9.79
C PRO A 164 1.14 11.86 -9.00
N GLY A 165 0.21 10.91 -9.21
CA GLY A 165 0.22 9.62 -8.50
C GLY A 165 1.52 8.82 -8.67
N LYS A 166 2.16 8.91 -9.84
CA LYS A 166 3.47 8.27 -10.10
C LYS A 166 4.58 8.81 -9.19
N VAL A 167 4.59 10.11 -8.92
CA VAL A 167 5.57 10.77 -8.03
C VAL A 167 5.34 10.33 -6.59
N LYS A 168 4.07 10.22 -6.15
CA LYS A 168 3.74 9.70 -4.81
C LYS A 168 4.25 8.27 -4.60
N HIS A 169 3.97 7.38 -5.56
CA HIS A 169 4.44 6.01 -5.48
C HIS A 169 5.96 5.92 -5.52
N PHE A 170 6.62 6.71 -6.37
CA PHE A 170 8.08 6.79 -6.41
C PHE A 170 8.66 7.20 -5.05
N LEU A 171 8.17 8.28 -4.43
CA LEU A 171 8.66 8.73 -3.13
C LEU A 171 8.37 7.72 -2.03
N TRP A 172 7.23 7.03 -2.07
CA TRP A 172 6.96 5.90 -1.18
C TRP A 172 8.00 4.79 -1.36
N ARG A 173 8.39 4.46 -2.60
CA ARG A 173 9.45 3.48 -2.86
C ARG A 173 10.82 3.95 -2.38
N ALA A 174 11.13 5.23 -2.54
CA ALA A 174 12.35 5.84 -2.05
C ALA A 174 12.42 5.79 -0.50
N TYR A 175 11.31 6.12 0.18
CA TYR A 175 11.22 6.06 1.64
C TYR A 175 11.52 4.66 2.20
N HIS A 176 11.05 3.61 1.53
CA HIS A 176 11.24 2.21 1.94
C HIS A 176 12.51 1.57 1.35
N ASP A 177 13.46 2.36 0.84
CA ASP A 177 14.71 1.91 0.20
C ASP A 177 14.51 0.82 -0.87
N CYS A 178 13.42 0.96 -1.64
CA CYS A 178 12.88 -0.08 -2.51
C CYS A 178 13.00 0.30 -4.01
N LEU A 179 13.85 1.28 -4.29
CA LEU A 179 14.29 1.66 -5.63
C LEU A 179 15.45 0.75 -6.11
N PRO A 180 15.54 0.45 -7.41
CA PRO A 180 16.60 -0.38 -8.00
C PRO A 180 17.92 0.39 -8.15
N THR A 181 18.52 0.79 -7.03
CA THR A 181 19.85 1.41 -7.00
C THR A 181 20.95 0.34 -7.12
N ASN A 182 22.15 0.71 -7.55
CA ASN A 182 23.26 -0.24 -7.67
C ASN A 182 23.60 -0.89 -6.33
N PHE A 183 23.56 -0.16 -5.21
CA PHE A 183 23.73 -0.75 -3.87
C PHE A 183 22.70 -1.85 -3.58
N SER A 184 21.41 -1.56 -3.84
CA SER A 184 20.31 -2.50 -3.62
C SER A 184 20.35 -3.72 -4.54
N LEU A 185 20.79 -3.54 -5.79
CA LEU A 185 20.97 -4.60 -6.77
C LEU A 185 22.21 -5.45 -6.48
N HIS A 186 23.31 -4.84 -6.05
CA HIS A 186 24.54 -5.52 -5.63
C HIS A 186 24.31 -6.40 -4.40
N LYS A 187 23.56 -5.91 -3.39
CA LYS A 187 23.14 -6.72 -2.23
C LYS A 187 22.37 -7.98 -2.62
N ARG A 188 21.72 -7.97 -3.79
CA ARG A 188 20.98 -9.11 -4.36
C ARG A 188 21.78 -9.89 -5.42
N ARG A 189 23.07 -9.58 -5.60
CA ARG A 189 23.98 -10.20 -6.59
C ARG A 189 23.50 -10.07 -8.04
N ILE A 190 22.87 -8.93 -8.37
CA ILE A 190 22.38 -8.59 -9.73
C ILE A 190 23.34 -7.64 -10.45
N ARG A 191 24.05 -6.80 -9.69
CA ARG A 191 25.11 -5.91 -10.16
C ARG A 191 26.42 -6.32 -9.50
N ASP A 192 27.52 -6.20 -10.24
CA ASP A 192 28.85 -6.55 -9.73
C ASP A 192 29.44 -5.48 -8.81
N SER A 193 28.98 -4.23 -8.95
CA SER A 193 29.47 -3.10 -8.15
C SER A 193 28.30 -2.33 -7.53
N PRO A 194 28.41 -1.89 -6.26
CA PRO A 194 27.46 -0.99 -5.63
C PRO A 194 27.66 0.48 -6.02
N CYS A 195 28.76 0.82 -6.71
CA CYS A 195 29.16 2.21 -6.98
C CYS A 195 28.17 2.96 -7.89
N CYS A 196 28.08 4.26 -7.68
CA CYS A 196 27.27 5.16 -8.49
C CYS A 196 27.87 5.33 -9.88
N SER A 197 27.08 5.07 -10.91
CA SER A 197 27.52 5.20 -12.30
C SER A 197 27.65 6.66 -12.77
N LEU A 198 27.15 7.63 -12.00
CA LEU A 198 27.21 9.06 -12.34
C LEU A 198 28.44 9.76 -11.77
N CYS A 199 28.83 9.41 -10.54
CA CYS A 199 29.94 10.08 -9.85
C CYS A 199 31.16 9.18 -9.65
N HIS A 200 31.02 7.87 -9.80
CA HIS A 200 32.06 6.86 -9.63
C HIS A 200 32.75 6.81 -8.25
N GLY A 201 32.38 7.67 -7.30
CA GLY A 201 33.02 7.74 -5.98
C GLY A 201 32.34 6.88 -4.91
N GLU A 202 31.05 7.06 -4.71
CA GLU A 202 30.32 6.47 -3.57
C GLU A 202 29.37 5.34 -4.01
N ALA A 203 28.91 4.53 -3.04
CA ALA A 203 27.85 3.55 -3.29
C ALA A 203 26.52 4.24 -3.68
N GLU A 204 25.85 3.72 -4.71
CA GLU A 204 24.56 4.24 -5.18
C GLU A 204 23.43 3.80 -4.22
N THR A 205 23.29 4.50 -3.11
CA THR A 205 22.14 4.39 -2.20
C THR A 205 21.03 5.36 -2.63
N VAL A 206 19.82 5.20 -2.09
CA VAL A 206 18.72 6.16 -2.31
C VAL A 206 19.07 7.59 -1.88
N PRO A 207 19.58 7.85 -0.65
CA PRO A 207 19.99 9.21 -0.27
C PRO A 207 21.15 9.71 -1.13
N HIS A 208 22.07 8.84 -1.56
CA HIS A 208 23.13 9.24 -2.47
C HIS A 208 22.54 9.76 -3.79
N ILE A 209 21.72 8.96 -4.48
CA ILE A 209 21.29 9.35 -5.82
C ILE A 209 20.31 10.53 -5.84
N LEU A 210 19.45 10.66 -4.81
CA LEU A 210 18.41 11.68 -4.78
C LEU A 210 18.85 12.99 -4.12
N TRP A 211 19.93 12.97 -3.33
CA TRP A 211 20.40 14.12 -2.59
C TRP A 211 21.90 14.35 -2.77
N GLN A 212 22.75 13.37 -2.47
CA GLN A 212 24.19 13.62 -2.26
C GLN A 212 25.07 13.60 -3.49
N CYS A 213 24.63 12.89 -4.52
CA CYS A 213 25.35 12.75 -5.78
C CYS A 213 25.59 14.14 -6.39
N PRO A 214 26.78 14.41 -6.97
CA PRO A 214 27.07 15.68 -7.63
C PRO A 214 25.98 16.14 -8.61
N LEU A 215 25.39 15.22 -9.39
CA LEU A 215 24.25 15.55 -10.27
C LEU A 215 23.04 16.10 -9.49
N ALA A 216 22.69 15.45 -8.37
CA ALA A 216 21.58 15.87 -7.53
C ALA A 216 21.91 17.22 -6.86
N GLN A 217 23.09 17.36 -6.28
CA GLN A 217 23.54 18.61 -5.64
C GLN A 217 23.53 19.79 -6.61
N ASN A 218 24.04 19.62 -7.83
CA ASN A 218 24.01 20.66 -8.85
C ASN A 218 22.56 21.02 -9.25
N THR A 219 21.66 20.04 -9.31
CA THR A 219 20.22 20.27 -9.57
C THR A 219 19.58 21.05 -8.43
N TRP A 220 19.89 20.72 -7.18
CA TRP A 220 19.41 21.45 -6.01
C TRP A 220 20.01 22.85 -5.90
N ALA A 221 21.26 23.06 -6.35
CA ALA A 221 21.93 24.35 -6.38
C ALA A 221 21.27 25.36 -7.31
N VAL A 222 20.75 24.91 -8.46
CA VAL A 222 20.02 25.75 -9.43
C VAL A 222 18.50 25.85 -9.14
N SER A 223 18.03 25.22 -8.06
CA SER A 223 16.63 25.26 -7.63
C SER A 223 16.41 26.35 -6.56
N LYS A 224 15.37 26.23 -5.72
CA LYS A 224 15.18 27.17 -4.60
C LYS A 224 16.37 27.18 -3.64
N ARG A 225 16.70 28.38 -3.15
CA ARG A 225 17.81 28.65 -2.19
C ARG A 225 17.69 27.84 -0.90
N VAL A 226 16.49 27.42 -0.51
CA VAL A 226 16.29 26.57 0.67
C VAL A 226 16.99 25.21 0.52
N PHE A 227 16.96 24.61 -0.69
CA PHE A 227 17.57 23.30 -0.92
C PHE A 227 19.10 23.36 -0.94
N SER A 228 19.68 24.42 -1.54
CA SER A 228 21.13 24.56 -1.67
C SER A 228 21.83 24.87 -0.34
N LYS A 229 21.12 25.38 0.66
CA LYS A 229 21.65 25.65 2.00
C LYS A 229 21.58 24.46 2.95
N MET A 230 20.87 23.40 2.58
CA MET A 230 20.68 22.26 3.45
C MET A 230 21.95 21.41 3.55
N PRO A 231 22.22 20.77 4.70
CA PRO A 231 23.33 19.85 4.83
C PRO A 231 23.25 18.72 3.79
N ASN A 232 24.38 18.42 3.17
CA ASN A 232 24.44 17.36 2.17
C ASN A 232 24.42 15.96 2.82
N ARG A 233 24.97 15.80 4.03
CA ARG A 233 25.03 14.49 4.70
C ARG A 233 23.65 14.05 5.17
N VAL A 234 23.22 12.90 4.66
CA VAL A 234 21.93 12.25 4.90
C VAL A 234 22.18 10.75 5.00
N GLU A 235 22.01 10.18 6.18
CA GLU A 235 22.20 8.73 6.39
C GLU A 235 21.06 7.92 5.76
N HIS A 236 19.81 8.34 6.02
CA HIS A 236 18.61 7.64 5.57
C HIS A 236 17.66 8.59 4.86
N PHE A 237 17.23 8.19 3.67
CA PHE A 237 16.26 8.98 2.90
C PHE A 237 14.93 9.13 3.64
N SER A 238 14.50 8.13 4.43
CA SER A 238 13.28 8.18 5.23
C SER A 238 13.28 9.29 6.29
N ARG A 239 14.43 9.55 6.94
CA ARG A 239 14.60 10.63 7.91
C ARG A 239 14.59 11.99 7.20
N HIS A 240 15.30 12.10 6.08
CA HIS A 240 15.31 13.32 5.27
C HIS A 240 13.92 13.66 4.70
N PHE A 241 13.21 12.67 4.16
CA PHE A 241 11.83 12.80 3.70
C PHE A 241 10.89 13.30 4.81
N SER A 242 10.98 12.69 6.00
CA SER A 242 10.19 13.12 7.16
C SER A 242 10.50 14.57 7.55
N TRP A 243 11.78 14.94 7.59
CA TRP A 243 12.22 16.29 7.91
C TRP A 243 11.73 17.32 6.89
N ILE A 244 11.86 17.04 5.58
CA ILE A 244 11.37 17.91 4.50
C ILE A 244 9.89 18.19 4.68
N LEU A 245 9.09 17.14 4.94
CA LEU A 245 7.66 17.28 5.12
C LEU A 245 7.27 18.00 6.40
N SER A 246 8.13 18.04 7.43
CA SER A 246 7.86 18.78 8.67
C SER A 246 8.37 20.21 8.65
N ALA A 247 9.50 20.47 8.02
CA ALA A 247 10.25 21.72 8.17
C ALA A 247 10.01 22.72 7.03
N LEU A 248 9.67 22.26 5.83
CA LEU A 248 9.50 23.15 4.68
C LEU A 248 8.05 23.60 4.49
N ASP A 249 7.88 24.74 3.83
CA ASP A 249 6.60 25.26 3.41
C ASP A 249 5.98 24.41 2.28
N LYS A 250 4.70 24.62 2.03
CA LYS A 250 3.92 23.83 1.06
C LYS A 250 4.49 23.91 -0.37
N GLU A 251 4.96 25.07 -0.80
CA GLU A 251 5.47 25.28 -2.15
C GLU A 251 6.81 24.59 -2.34
N SER A 252 7.71 24.74 -1.36
CA SER A 252 9.00 24.04 -1.34
C SER A 252 8.82 22.52 -1.30
N ILE A 253 7.84 22.00 -0.54
CA ILE A 253 7.54 20.56 -0.56
C ILE A 253 7.11 20.11 -1.96
N LEU A 254 6.25 20.87 -2.65
CA LEU A 254 5.79 20.50 -3.99
C LEU A 254 6.95 20.42 -4.98
N GLU A 255 7.81 21.43 -5.01
CA GLU A 255 8.99 21.44 -5.88
C GLU A 255 9.96 20.31 -5.55
N TRP A 256 10.26 20.12 -4.26
CA TRP A 256 11.14 19.04 -3.81
C TRP A 256 10.64 17.68 -4.31
N THR A 257 9.32 17.42 -4.23
CA THR A 257 8.76 16.13 -4.66
C THR A 257 8.97 15.86 -6.16
N VAL A 258 8.74 16.86 -7.02
CA VAL A 258 8.84 16.69 -8.47
C VAL A 258 10.27 16.75 -8.98
N ILE A 259 11.14 17.56 -8.37
CA ILE A 259 12.57 17.62 -8.70
C ILE A 259 13.25 16.30 -8.30
N THR A 260 12.93 15.75 -7.12
CA THR A 260 13.44 14.43 -6.70
C THR A 260 13.09 13.34 -7.72
N TRP A 261 11.86 13.37 -8.26
CA TRP A 261 11.44 12.47 -9.34
C TRP A 261 12.21 12.71 -10.64
N SER A 262 12.44 13.97 -11.03
CA SER A 262 13.21 14.30 -12.23
C SER A 262 14.67 13.87 -12.11
N ILE A 263 15.31 14.01 -10.94
CA ILE A 263 16.66 13.49 -10.68
C ILE A 263 16.71 11.97 -10.91
N TRP A 264 15.72 11.24 -10.38
CA TRP A 264 15.62 9.79 -10.61
C TRP A 264 15.44 9.44 -12.10
N LYS A 265 14.61 10.19 -12.83
CA LYS A 265 14.46 10.02 -14.29
C LYS A 265 15.78 10.29 -15.02
N ALA A 266 16.48 11.36 -14.68
CA ALA A 266 17.76 11.71 -15.28
C ALA A 266 18.80 10.61 -15.08
N ARG A 267 18.88 10.05 -13.87
CA ARG A 267 19.72 8.87 -13.58
C ARG A 267 19.35 7.66 -14.45
N ASN A 268 18.06 7.37 -14.61
CA ASN A 268 17.63 6.25 -15.45
C ASN A 268 17.96 6.51 -16.93
N GLN A 269 17.79 7.73 -17.40
CA GLN A 269 18.13 8.11 -18.76
C GLN A 269 19.63 7.95 -19.02
N PHE A 270 20.48 8.33 -18.07
CA PHE A 270 21.91 8.07 -18.14
C PHE A 270 22.23 6.58 -18.16
N ILE A 271 21.59 5.77 -17.30
CA ILE A 271 21.91 4.34 -17.22
C ILE A 271 21.49 3.56 -18.46
N PHE A 272 20.29 3.81 -18.98
CA PHE A 272 19.70 3.04 -20.08
C PHE A 272 20.02 3.62 -21.46
N HIS A 273 20.23 4.94 -21.55
CA HIS A 273 20.42 5.63 -22.83
C HIS A 273 21.71 6.44 -22.91
N LYS A 274 22.57 6.40 -21.87
CA LYS A 274 23.84 7.14 -21.81
C LYS A 274 23.70 8.65 -22.03
N THR A 275 22.50 9.20 -21.81
CA THR A 275 22.25 10.63 -21.95
C THR A 275 22.30 11.30 -20.59
N GLN A 276 23.31 12.14 -20.38
CA GLN A 276 23.42 12.97 -19.18
C GLN A 276 22.65 14.27 -19.38
N GLN A 277 21.69 14.56 -18.50
CA GLN A 277 20.94 15.81 -18.52
C GLN A 277 21.65 16.88 -17.67
N ARG A 278 21.61 18.12 -18.15
CA ARG A 278 22.09 19.28 -17.39
C ARG A 278 21.16 19.58 -16.20
N PRO A 279 21.68 20.06 -15.06
CA PRO A 279 20.90 20.34 -13.85
C PRO A 279 19.65 21.22 -14.06
N GLU A 280 19.73 22.26 -14.88
CA GLU A 280 18.63 23.18 -15.15
C GLU A 280 17.47 22.45 -15.84
N LEU A 281 17.79 21.60 -16.81
CA LEU A 281 16.78 20.81 -17.52
C LEU A 281 16.09 19.81 -16.59
N ILE A 282 16.82 19.21 -15.65
CA ILE A 282 16.25 18.27 -14.66
C ILE A 282 15.25 19.01 -13.76
N ARG A 283 15.64 20.19 -13.25
CA ARG A 283 14.75 21.06 -12.47
C ARG A 283 13.52 21.44 -13.27
N ASP A 284 13.70 21.97 -14.48
CA ASP A 284 12.62 22.48 -15.33
C ASP A 284 11.61 21.39 -15.66
N GLN A 285 12.06 20.18 -16.01
CA GLN A 285 11.18 19.02 -16.20
C GLN A 285 10.34 18.67 -14.96
N GLY A 286 10.89 18.88 -13.76
CA GLY A 286 10.15 18.69 -12.51
C GLY A 286 9.07 19.75 -12.33
N LEU A 287 9.44 21.02 -12.49
CA LEU A 287 8.52 22.15 -12.35
C LEU A 287 7.41 22.13 -13.41
N ASP A 288 7.74 21.80 -14.65
CA ASP A 288 6.76 21.70 -15.72
C ASP A 288 5.78 20.54 -15.48
N LEU A 289 6.26 19.39 -14.96
CA LEU A 289 5.37 18.32 -14.53
C LEU A 289 4.38 18.77 -13.45
N LEU A 290 4.81 19.61 -12.51
CA LEU A 290 3.94 20.16 -11.47
C LEU A 290 2.91 21.12 -12.07
N LYS A 291 3.35 22.05 -12.93
CA LYS A 291 2.49 23.01 -13.63
C LYS A 291 1.43 22.28 -14.44
N SER A 292 1.83 21.35 -15.33
CA SER A 292 0.90 20.58 -16.15
C SER A 292 -0.11 19.80 -15.31
N PHE A 293 0.32 19.23 -14.17
CA PHE A 293 -0.58 18.53 -13.27
C PHE A 293 -1.62 19.46 -12.62
N HIS A 294 -1.23 20.67 -12.20
CA HIS A 294 -2.17 21.64 -11.62
C HIS A 294 -3.09 22.25 -12.68
N SER A 295 -2.60 22.53 -13.89
CA SER A 295 -3.44 22.94 -15.02
C SER A 295 -4.50 21.90 -15.34
N ALA A 296 -4.14 20.61 -15.39
CA ALA A 296 -5.09 19.53 -15.64
C ALA A 296 -6.13 19.34 -14.52
N LEU A 297 -5.82 19.72 -13.27
CA LEU A 297 -6.78 19.70 -12.16
C LEU A 297 -7.74 20.90 -12.17
N GLY A 298 -7.33 22.02 -12.78
CA GLY A 298 -8.14 23.23 -12.92
C GLY A 298 -9.00 23.25 -14.19
N ALA A 299 -8.70 22.40 -15.17
CA ALA A 299 -9.50 22.26 -16.38
C ALA A 299 -10.86 21.60 -16.07
N PRO A 300 -11.99 22.10 -16.62
CA PRO A 300 -13.25 21.41 -16.53
C PRO A 300 -13.13 20.03 -17.23
N PRO A 301 -13.78 18.98 -16.72
CA PRO A 301 -13.73 17.67 -17.35
C PRO A 301 -14.39 17.74 -18.74
N GLY A 302 -13.58 17.72 -19.81
CA GLY A 302 -14.04 17.56 -21.19
C GLY A 302 -14.03 18.81 -22.09
N ALA A 303 -12.95 19.61 -22.07
CA ALA A 303 -12.62 20.51 -23.19
C ALA A 303 -11.72 19.80 -24.20
#